data_AF-A0A484GSX2-F1
#
_entry.id   AF-A0A484GSX2-F1
#
_cell.length_a   1.000
_cell.length_b   1.000
_cell.length_c   1.000
_cell.angle_alpha   90.00
_cell.angle_beta   90.00
_cell.angle_gamma   90.00
#
_symmetry.space_group_name_H-M   'P 1'
#
loop_
_entity.id
_entity.type
_entity.pdbx_description
1 polymer ?
#
loop_
_entity_poly.entity_id
_entity_poly.type
_entity_poly.pdbx_seq_one_letter_code
_entity_poly.pdbx_strand_id
1 'polypeptide(L)'
;SMRTWVTGVLPPEQPGCWAGRALLCCFDFPALECFQCHRVNASGVCENRESFCHTQGSQQCFLRKVYEGDRFLYGYQGCGDLCLPMSFFRQNARVDFVCCSDSSFCNKL
;
A
#
# COMPACT_ATOMS: atom_id res chain seq x y z
N SER A 1 -22.75 -3.21 29.52
CA SER A 1 -21.43 -3.69 30.01
C SER A 1 -20.42 -2.61 29.70
N MET A 2 -19.94 -1.93 30.73
CA MET A 2 -19.11 -0.73 30.65
C MET A 2 -17.65 -1.16 30.89
N ARG A 3 -16.75 -0.91 29.93
CA ARG A 3 -15.30 -1.03 30.14
C ARG A 3 -14.63 0.31 29.82
N THR A 4 -14.48 1.05 30.90
CA THR A 4 -13.26 1.72 31.38
C THR A 4 -12.23 2.17 30.34
N TRP A 5 -12.03 3.48 30.30
CA TRP A 5 -10.91 4.20 29.71
C TRP A 5 -9.58 3.72 30.30
N VAL A 6 -8.64 3.34 29.44
CA VAL A 6 -7.21 3.25 29.77
C VAL A 6 -6.48 4.40 29.07
N THR A 7 -5.62 5.02 29.85
CA THR A 7 -4.84 6.24 29.65
C THR A 7 -4.06 6.31 28.34
N GLY A 8 -4.25 7.42 27.63
CA GLY A 8 -3.16 8.32 27.23
C GLY A 8 -2.14 7.80 26.23
N VAL A 9 -2.55 7.63 24.97
CA VAL A 9 -1.71 7.93 23.81
C VAL A 9 -2.62 8.62 22.79
N LEU A 10 -2.40 9.92 22.58
CA LEU A 10 -3.01 10.65 21.47
C LEU A 10 -2.56 9.95 20.17
N PRO A 11 -3.47 9.59 19.24
CA PRO A 11 -3.05 9.19 17.90
C PRO A 11 -2.20 10.32 17.31
N PRO A 12 -1.13 9.99 16.53
CA PRO A 12 -0.25 11.00 15.98
C PRO A 12 -1.07 12.04 15.22
N GLU A 13 -0.83 13.31 15.51
CA GLU A 13 -1.41 14.43 14.76
C GLU A 13 -1.30 14.13 13.26
N GLN A 14 -2.45 13.95 12.61
CA GLN A 14 -2.52 14.01 11.16
C GLN A 14 -2.26 15.47 10.78
N PRO A 15 -1.22 15.77 9.98
CA PRO A 15 -0.97 17.13 9.56
C PRO A 15 -2.00 17.51 8.49
N GLY A 16 -3.04 18.23 8.89
CA GLY A 16 -3.96 18.86 7.95
C GLY A 16 -5.37 19.02 8.48
N CYS A 17 -5.68 20.19 9.03
CA CYS A 17 -6.87 21.00 8.75
C CYS A 17 -6.99 22.03 9.90
N TRP A 18 -6.48 23.26 9.70
CA TRP A 18 -6.70 24.37 10.63
C TRP A 18 -8.12 24.92 10.42
N ALA A 19 -8.91 25.00 11.48
CA ALA A 19 -10.30 25.46 11.42
C ALA A 19 -10.38 26.98 11.17
N GLY A 20 -10.66 27.36 9.92
CA GLY A 20 -10.79 28.76 9.51
C GLY A 20 -11.74 28.95 8.33
N ARG A 21 -13.05 28.92 8.60
CA ARG A 21 -14.14 29.60 7.88
C ARG A 21 -14.27 29.51 6.34
N ALA A 22 -13.60 28.60 5.66
CA ALA A 22 -13.90 28.23 4.28
C ALA A 22 -14.28 26.75 4.23
N LEU A 23 -15.37 26.45 3.51
CA LEU A 23 -15.86 25.10 3.23
C LEU A 23 -14.81 24.39 2.33
N LEU A 24 -13.73 23.89 2.93
CA LEU A 24 -12.76 23.04 2.28
C LEU A 24 -13.20 21.60 2.51
N CYS A 25 -13.50 20.88 1.43
CA CYS A 25 -13.60 19.43 1.47
C CYS A 25 -12.22 18.89 1.88
N CYS A 26 -11.97 18.66 3.17
CA CYS A 26 -10.85 17.81 3.60
C CYS A 26 -11.17 16.42 3.00
N PHE A 27 -10.60 16.11 1.83
CA PHE A 27 -10.65 14.78 1.26
C PHE A 27 -9.68 13.93 2.09
N ASP A 28 -10.15 13.50 3.26
CA ASP A 28 -9.49 12.48 4.04
C ASP A 28 -9.68 11.15 3.33
N PHE A 29 -8.75 10.80 2.43
CA PHE A 29 -8.63 9.42 2.00
C PHE A 29 -8.14 8.61 3.20
N PRO A 30 -8.90 7.60 3.67
CA PRO A 30 -8.45 6.80 4.80
C PRO A 30 -7.11 6.16 4.45
N ALA A 31 -6.14 6.28 5.38
CA ALA A 31 -4.84 5.65 5.21
C ALA A 31 -5.04 4.12 5.11
N LEU A 32 -4.61 3.54 4.00
CA LEU A 32 -4.69 2.10 3.76
C LEU A 32 -3.44 1.42 4.31
N GLU A 33 -3.64 0.30 4.99
CA GLU A 33 -2.55 -0.60 5.34
C GLU A 33 -2.27 -1.53 4.16
N CYS A 34 -1.02 -1.65 3.70
CA CYS A 34 -0.63 -2.48 2.56
C CYS A 34 0.43 -3.50 2.98
N PHE A 35 0.50 -4.63 2.28
CA PHE A 35 1.67 -5.51 2.40
C PHE A 35 2.93 -4.76 1.92
N GLN A 36 4.02 -4.90 2.66
CA GLN A 36 5.33 -4.37 2.33
C GLN A 36 6.31 -5.54 2.26
N CYS A 37 6.83 -5.80 1.06
CA CYS A 37 7.81 -6.85 0.85
C CYS A 37 8.72 -6.53 -0.33
N HIS A 38 10.03 -6.56 -0.08
CA HIS A 38 11.04 -6.38 -1.13
C HIS A 38 11.14 -7.57 -2.08
N ARG A 39 10.70 -8.77 -1.68
CA ARG A 39 10.65 -9.93 -2.56
C ARG A 39 9.66 -10.96 -2.06
N VAL A 40 8.50 -11.03 -2.71
CA VAL A 40 7.52 -12.09 -2.53
C VAL A 40 7.83 -13.19 -3.54
N ASN A 41 7.97 -14.43 -3.10
CA ASN A 41 8.29 -15.55 -3.99
C ASN A 41 7.05 -16.01 -4.79
N ALA A 42 7.24 -16.99 -5.67
CA ALA A 42 6.17 -17.55 -6.50
C ALA A 42 4.98 -18.13 -5.70
N SER A 43 5.20 -18.53 -4.44
CA SER A 43 4.16 -19.04 -3.54
C SER A 43 3.48 -17.95 -2.70
N GLY A 44 3.84 -16.68 -2.91
CA GLY A 44 3.27 -15.55 -2.16
C GLY A 44 3.86 -15.33 -0.77
N VAL A 45 4.99 -15.97 -0.44
CA VAL A 45 5.68 -15.78 0.84
C VAL A 45 6.72 -14.67 0.71
N CYS A 46 6.72 -13.72 1.64
CA CYS A 46 7.75 -12.69 1.72
C CYS A 46 9.08 -13.29 2.22
N GLU A 47 10.15 -13.17 1.44
CA GLU A 47 11.45 -13.77 1.77
C GLU A 47 12.17 -13.08 2.93
N ASN A 48 11.93 -11.78 3.12
CA ASN A 48 12.64 -10.94 4.10
C ASN A 48 11.85 -10.73 5.40
N ARG A 49 10.92 -11.64 5.72
CA ARG A 49 9.85 -11.48 6.72
C ARG A 49 8.77 -10.49 6.25
N GLU A 50 7.53 -10.84 6.51
CA GLU A 50 6.37 -9.99 6.20
C GLU A 50 6.39 -8.70 7.04
N SER A 51 6.06 -7.59 6.38
CA SER A 51 5.94 -6.27 6.99
C SER A 51 4.79 -5.50 6.32
N PHE A 52 4.43 -4.34 6.88
CA PHE A 52 3.31 -3.53 6.42
C PHE A 52 3.70 -2.06 6.31
N CYS A 53 3.01 -1.32 5.43
CA CYS A 53 3.10 0.14 5.33
C CYS A 53 1.72 0.76 5.35
N HIS A 54 1.63 2.05 5.72
CA HIS A 54 0.41 2.83 5.62
C HIS A 54 0.58 3.88 4.52
N THR A 55 -0.41 4.02 3.64
CA THR A 55 -0.38 5.05 2.59
C THR A 55 -0.43 6.45 3.20
N GLN A 56 0.36 7.37 2.64
CA GLN A 56 0.34 8.78 3.00
C GLN A 56 -0.01 9.65 1.78
N GLY A 57 -0.81 10.69 1.98
CA GLY A 57 -1.18 11.60 0.90
C GLY A 57 -1.84 10.88 -0.27
N SER A 58 -1.22 10.93 -1.46
CA SER A 58 -1.70 10.30 -2.69
C SER A 58 -1.14 8.89 -2.93
N GLN A 59 -0.41 8.33 -1.97
CA GLN A 59 0.13 6.98 -2.10
C GLN A 59 -0.99 5.94 -2.25
N GLN A 60 -0.70 4.89 -3.01
CA GLN A 60 -1.56 3.73 -3.17
C GLN A 60 -0.77 2.47 -2.83
N CYS A 61 -1.49 1.38 -2.54
CA CYS A 61 -0.85 0.07 -2.46
C CYS A 61 -0.45 -0.38 -3.87
N PHE A 62 0.76 -0.92 -4.02
CA PHE A 62 1.23 -1.50 -5.28
C PHE A 62 1.59 -2.97 -5.13
N LEU A 63 1.46 -3.69 -6.24
CA LEU A 63 1.99 -5.03 -6.45
C LEU A 63 2.69 -5.10 -7.81
N ARG A 64 4.01 -5.29 -7.79
CA ARG A 64 4.82 -5.47 -9.01
C ARG A 64 5.11 -6.95 -9.20
N LYS A 65 4.62 -7.57 -10.28
CA LYS A 65 4.84 -8.98 -10.60
C LYS A 65 5.88 -9.11 -11.72
N VAL A 66 6.84 -10.01 -11.57
CA VAL A 66 7.89 -10.28 -12.57
C VAL A 66 7.73 -11.69 -13.11
N TYR A 67 7.78 -11.83 -14.43
CA TYR A 67 7.56 -13.08 -15.15
C TYR A 67 8.70 -13.41 -16.11
N GLU A 68 8.91 -14.70 -16.32
CA GLU A 68 9.70 -15.26 -17.43
C GLU A 68 8.72 -15.99 -18.35
N GLY A 69 8.45 -15.43 -19.54
CA GLY A 69 7.29 -15.84 -20.34
C GLY A 69 5.99 -15.66 -19.53
N ASP A 70 5.23 -16.75 -19.38
CA ASP A 70 3.99 -16.79 -18.59
C ASP A 70 4.22 -17.23 -17.13
N ARG A 71 5.44 -17.61 -16.77
CA ARG A 71 5.78 -18.10 -15.43
C ARG A 71 6.04 -16.94 -14.49
N PHE A 72 5.20 -16.80 -13.46
CA PHE A 72 5.46 -15.87 -12.36
C PHE A 72 6.71 -16.28 -11.58
N LEU A 73 7.65 -15.34 -11.39
CA LEU A 73 8.91 -15.59 -10.69
C LEU A 73 8.85 -15.10 -9.24
N TYR A 74 8.57 -13.81 -9.08
CA TYR A 74 8.55 -13.11 -7.81
C TYR A 74 7.85 -11.75 -7.98
N GLY A 75 7.50 -11.13 -6.86
CA GLY A 75 6.90 -9.81 -6.85
C GLY A 75 7.43 -8.90 -5.75
N TYR A 76 6.94 -7.67 -5.78
CA TYR A 76 7.24 -6.61 -4.82
C TYR A 76 5.93 -5.97 -4.36
N GLN A 77 5.84 -5.65 -3.08
CA GLN A 77 4.65 -5.07 -2.48
C GLN A 77 5.05 -3.84 -1.65
N GLY A 78 4.20 -2.82 -1.65
CA GLY A 78 4.37 -1.67 -0.77
C GLY A 78 3.40 -0.54 -1.04
N CYS A 79 3.72 0.63 -0.48
CA CYS A 79 3.05 1.90 -0.69
C CYS A 79 3.87 2.74 -1.67
N GLY A 80 3.25 3.39 -2.64
CA GLY A 80 3.97 4.19 -3.62
C GLY A 80 3.19 5.40 -4.13
N ASP A 81 3.88 6.54 -4.27
CA ASP A 81 3.31 7.80 -4.76
C ASP A 81 2.98 7.74 -6.26
N LEU A 82 3.81 7.03 -7.03
CA LEU A 82 3.67 6.86 -8.48
C LEU A 82 3.21 5.43 -8.78
N CYS A 83 1.94 5.15 -8.49
CA CYS A 83 1.32 3.89 -8.82
C CYS A 83 0.45 4.03 -10.08
N LEU A 84 0.99 3.65 -11.23
CA LEU A 84 0.28 3.63 -12.51
C LEU A 84 0.15 2.17 -12.99
N PRO A 85 -1.07 1.61 -13.07
CA PRO A 85 -1.26 0.26 -13.58
C PRO A 85 -0.73 0.13 -15.01
N MET A 86 0.23 -0.76 -15.22
CA MET A 86 0.84 -0.96 -16.54
C MET A 86 1.56 -2.31 -16.63
N SER A 87 1.65 -2.84 -17.84
CA SER A 87 2.47 -4.00 -18.17
C SER A 87 3.56 -3.60 -19.15
N PHE A 88 4.80 -3.97 -18.86
CA PHE A 88 5.94 -3.64 -19.72
C PHE A 88 6.99 -4.75 -19.67
N PHE A 89 7.88 -4.76 -20.66
CA PHE A 89 9.03 -5.65 -20.66
C PHE A 89 10.25 -4.90 -20.14
N ARG A 90 10.97 -5.51 -19.19
CA ARG A 90 12.30 -5.08 -18.77
C ARG A 90 13.27 -6.17 -19.18
N GLN A 91 14.13 -5.85 -20.15
CA GLN A 91 14.97 -6.85 -20.84
C GLN A 91 14.06 -7.95 -21.44
N ASN A 92 14.17 -9.19 -20.97
CA ASN A 92 13.37 -10.32 -21.44
C ASN A 92 12.30 -10.77 -20.43
N ALA A 93 12.11 -10.01 -19.34
CA ALA A 93 11.12 -10.30 -18.31
C ALA A 93 9.89 -9.39 -18.49
N ARG A 94 8.69 -9.98 -18.44
CA ARG A 94 7.44 -9.23 -18.37
C ARG A 94 7.22 -8.76 -16.94
N VAL A 95 6.88 -7.49 -16.78
CA VAL A 95 6.62 -6.86 -15.49
C VAL A 95 5.21 -6.29 -15.52
N ASP A 96 4.36 -6.75 -14.61
CA ASP A 96 3.06 -6.12 -14.36
C ASP A 96 3.16 -5.26 -13.12
N PHE A 97 2.70 -4.02 -13.22
CA PHE A 97 2.55 -3.12 -12.10
C PHE A 97 1.05 -2.91 -11.85
N VAL A 98 0.58 -3.34 -10.69
CA VAL A 98 -0.82 -3.29 -10.27
C VAL A 98 -0.92 -2.30 -9.10
N CYS A 99 -1.98 -1.50 -9.11
CA CYS A 99 -2.27 -0.49 -8.09
C CYS A 99 -3.68 -0.67 -7.56
N CYS A 100 -3.87 -0.42 -6.28
CA CYS A 100 -5.18 -0.49 -5.63
C CYS A 100 -5.28 0.50 -4.48
N SER A 101 -6.49 1.00 -4.27
CA SER A 101 -6.85 2.01 -3.26
C SER A 101 -8.27 1.78 -2.69
N ASP A 102 -8.82 0.60 -2.91
CA ASP A 102 -10.18 0.20 -2.54
C ASP A 102 -10.28 -0.35 -1.11
N SER A 103 -9.24 -1.04 -0.63
CA SER A 103 -9.20 -1.58 0.73
C SER A 103 -7.78 -1.78 1.26
N SER A 104 -7.62 -1.86 2.59
CA SER A 104 -6.36 -2.36 3.18
C SER A 104 -6.03 -3.76 2.66
N PHE A 105 -4.74 -4.05 2.54
CA PHE A 105 -4.15 -5.31 2.08
C PHE A 105 -4.53 -5.71 0.65
N CYS A 106 -5.06 -4.78 -0.16
CA CYS A 106 -5.47 -5.05 -1.54
C CYS A 106 -4.32 -5.50 -2.45
N ASN A 107 -3.07 -5.21 -2.10
CA ASN A 107 -1.88 -5.60 -2.84
C ASN A 107 -1.36 -7.01 -2.50
N LYS A 108 -2.20 -7.87 -1.93
CA LYS A 108 -1.90 -9.28 -1.72
C LYS A 108 -1.64 -9.98 -3.07
N LEU A 109 -0.68 -10.91 -3.11
CA LEU A 109 -0.40 -11.70 -4.32
C LEU A 109 -1.58 -12.62 -4.68
#